data_AF-A0A2V7R9L6-F1
#
_entry.id   AF-A0A2V7R9L6-F1
#
_cell.length_a   1.000
_cell.length_b   1.000
_cell.length_c   1.000
_cell.angle_alpha   90.00
_cell.angle_beta   90.00
_cell.angle_gamma   90.00
#
_symmetry.space_group_name_H-M   'P 1'
#
loop_
_entity.id
_entity.type
_entity.pdbx_description
1 polymer ?
#
loop_
_entity_poly.entity_id
_entity_poly.type
_entity_poly.pdbx_seq_one_letter_code
_entity_poly.pdbx_strand_id
1 'polypeptide(L)'
;MPSAIVLLSALSLTLQQPNTQNPVDWKLIDRVLGRSGNLQGETYRVGFPRNDLHVTVDAVTVRPSLALGSWVAFKQTGDSTVMLMGDLVLLESEVAPVIDALQRGGIEQTALHNHLTNESPHVVYLHIGGRGRPIALATAVHDALGATKTPAPTTNPPPPLGLDTVQIAQVLGVHGRANGGVYQVSAPRADAVTLDGVEVPPAMGVATAINIQATGTNTAVATGDFVLIASEVNPVLRALRANGISVTALHSHMLNESPRLLFMHFWGEGDAVKVARGLRAALDEVNVKRN
;
A
#
# COMPACT_ATOMS: atom_id res chain seq x y z
N MET A 1 26.95 48.01 -56.07
CA MET A 1 26.73 48.16 -54.61
C MET A 1 25.42 47.44 -54.26
N PRO A 2 25.43 46.16 -53.84
CA PRO A 2 24.21 45.54 -53.34
C PRO A 2 24.10 45.73 -51.82
N SER A 3 22.99 46.31 -51.38
CA SER A 3 22.65 46.52 -49.97
C SER A 3 22.29 45.18 -49.31
N ALA A 4 23.03 44.79 -48.28
CA ALA A 4 22.70 43.63 -47.45
C ALA A 4 21.61 44.00 -46.43
N ILE A 5 20.46 43.33 -46.51
CA ILE A 5 19.41 43.38 -45.49
C ILE A 5 19.76 42.33 -44.43
N VAL A 6 20.11 42.78 -43.23
CA VAL A 6 20.30 41.90 -42.06
C VAL A 6 18.94 41.71 -41.39
N LEU A 7 18.36 40.51 -41.50
CA LEU A 7 17.22 40.09 -40.70
C LEU A 7 17.71 39.76 -39.28
N LEU A 8 17.33 40.56 -38.28
CA LEU A 8 17.45 40.17 -36.87
C LEU A 8 16.28 39.25 -36.51
N SER A 9 16.54 37.95 -36.42
CA SER A 9 15.64 36.98 -35.79
C SER A 9 15.77 37.08 -34.26
N ALA A 10 14.78 37.66 -33.59
CA ALA A 10 14.70 37.70 -32.14
C ALA A 10 14.29 36.32 -31.61
N LEU A 11 15.23 35.64 -30.93
CA LEU A 11 14.98 34.39 -30.24
C LEU A 11 14.31 34.69 -28.89
N SER A 12 12.98 34.50 -28.80
CA SER A 12 12.26 34.63 -27.54
C SER A 12 12.54 33.41 -26.66
N LEU A 13 13.46 33.53 -25.69
CA LEU A 13 13.57 32.57 -24.60
C LEU A 13 12.36 32.73 -23.67
N THR A 14 11.37 31.85 -23.77
CA THR A 14 10.36 31.68 -22.73
C THR A 14 11.00 30.99 -21.54
N LEU A 15 11.30 31.76 -20.48
CA LEU A 15 11.56 31.20 -19.16
C LEU A 15 10.29 30.49 -18.68
N GLN A 16 10.29 29.16 -18.68
CA GLN A 16 9.30 28.38 -17.94
C GLN A 16 9.48 28.70 -16.46
N GLN A 17 8.55 29.45 -15.89
CA GLN A 17 8.48 29.60 -14.45
C GLN A 17 8.29 28.21 -13.84
N PRO A 18 9.01 27.87 -12.76
CA PRO A 18 8.74 26.64 -12.03
C PRO A 18 7.27 26.66 -11.63
N ASN A 19 6.55 25.60 -11.98
CA ASN A 19 5.14 25.46 -11.64
C ASN A 19 5.05 25.24 -10.12
N THR A 20 5.05 26.31 -9.33
CA THR A 20 4.97 26.24 -7.88
C THR A 20 3.55 25.91 -7.51
N GLN A 21 3.24 24.62 -7.42
CA GLN A 21 1.97 24.16 -6.87
C GLN A 21 1.85 24.62 -5.43
N ASN A 22 0.70 25.17 -5.05
CA ASN A 22 0.42 25.49 -3.66
C ASN A 22 0.33 24.18 -2.86
N PRO A 23 1.23 23.93 -1.87
CA PRO A 23 1.24 22.65 -1.18
C PRO A 23 -0.06 22.41 -0.42
N VAL A 24 -0.60 21.20 -0.50
CA VAL A 24 -1.74 20.80 0.34
C VAL A 24 -1.36 20.87 1.82
N ASP A 25 -2.19 21.53 2.62
CA ASP A 25 -2.07 21.50 4.08
C ASP A 25 -2.62 20.16 4.62
N TRP A 26 -1.70 19.21 4.81
CA TRP A 26 -2.02 17.89 5.36
C TRP A 26 -2.62 17.95 6.78
N LYS A 27 -2.46 19.05 7.54
CA LYS A 27 -3.11 19.21 8.84
C LYS A 27 -4.61 19.43 8.75
N LEU A 28 -5.13 19.90 7.62
CA LEU A 28 -6.56 19.88 7.39
C LEU A 28 -7.09 18.44 7.20
N ILE A 29 -6.32 17.58 6.53
CA ILE A 29 -6.66 16.16 6.36
C ILE A 29 -6.66 15.45 7.72
N ASP A 30 -5.64 15.70 8.57
CA ASP A 30 -5.58 15.17 9.94
C ASP A 30 -6.84 15.50 10.75
N ARG A 31 -7.29 16.77 10.67
CA ARG A 31 -8.47 17.25 11.40
C ARG A 31 -9.74 16.56 10.95
N VAL A 32 -9.90 16.33 9.65
CA VAL A 32 -11.08 15.65 9.09
C VAL A 32 -11.07 14.16 9.44
N LEU A 33 -9.93 13.49 9.27
CA LEU A 33 -9.82 12.05 9.54
C LEU A 33 -9.70 11.71 11.03
N GLY A 34 -9.52 12.72 11.89
CA GLY A 34 -9.38 12.57 13.33
C GLY A 34 -8.08 11.88 13.76
N ARG A 35 -7.11 11.72 12.87
CA ARG A 35 -5.79 11.14 13.17
C ARG A 35 -4.72 11.60 12.20
N SER A 36 -3.47 11.61 12.67
CA SER A 36 -2.34 12.03 11.84
C SER A 36 -1.82 10.94 10.91
N GLY A 37 -1.48 11.35 9.69
CA GLY A 37 -0.67 10.59 8.75
C GLY A 37 0.80 10.94 8.77
N ASN A 38 1.55 10.31 7.87
CA ASN A 38 2.97 10.57 7.64
C ASN A 38 3.22 10.86 6.16
N LEU A 39 4.01 11.90 5.88
CA LEU A 39 4.48 12.19 4.53
C LEU A 39 5.66 11.27 4.17
N GLN A 40 5.53 10.54 3.07
CA GLN A 40 6.51 9.58 2.55
C GLN A 40 6.83 9.96 1.11
N GLY A 41 7.88 10.76 0.93
CA GLY A 41 8.12 11.45 -0.34
C GLY A 41 6.93 12.36 -0.67
N GLU A 42 6.24 12.08 -1.77
CA GLU A 42 5.06 12.84 -2.22
C GLU A 42 3.72 12.28 -1.69
N THR A 43 3.76 11.17 -0.94
CA THR A 43 2.56 10.47 -0.49
C THR A 43 2.26 10.80 0.97
N TYR A 44 1.11 11.41 1.23
CA TYR A 44 0.59 11.57 2.58
C TYR A 44 -0.28 10.37 2.97
N ARG A 45 0.21 9.51 3.85
CA ARG A 45 -0.44 8.23 4.20
C ARG A 45 -0.97 8.22 5.62
N VAL A 46 -2.24 7.84 5.78
CA VAL A 46 -2.94 7.71 7.06
C VAL A 46 -3.37 6.25 7.24
N GLY A 47 -2.94 5.61 8.33
CA GLY A 47 -3.36 4.25 8.67
C GLY A 47 -4.54 4.24 9.63
N PHE A 48 -5.31 3.17 9.66
CA PHE A 48 -6.48 2.93 10.52
C PHE A 48 -6.49 1.46 10.95
N PRO A 49 -5.62 1.05 11.90
CA PRO A 49 -5.54 -0.34 12.32
C PRO A 49 -6.83 -0.82 12.99
N ARG A 50 -7.31 -2.00 12.61
CA ARG A 50 -8.47 -2.67 13.21
C ARG A 50 -8.12 -3.35 14.54
N ASN A 51 -7.71 -2.54 15.52
CA ASN A 51 -7.38 -3.03 16.87
C ASN A 51 -8.62 -3.56 17.64
N ASP A 52 -9.82 -3.28 17.13
CA ASP A 52 -11.09 -3.83 17.62
C ASP A 52 -11.28 -5.30 17.22
N LEU A 53 -10.56 -5.79 16.21
CA LEU A 53 -10.68 -7.14 15.71
C LEU A 53 -9.65 -8.08 16.36
N HIS A 54 -10.10 -9.30 16.67
CA HIS A 54 -9.28 -10.41 17.14
C HIS A 54 -9.29 -11.53 16.11
N VAL A 55 -8.61 -11.31 14.98
CA VAL A 55 -8.54 -12.29 13.88
C VAL A 55 -7.45 -13.33 14.17
N THR A 56 -7.77 -14.59 13.91
CA THR A 56 -6.82 -15.71 13.91
C THR A 56 -6.77 -16.37 12.54
N VAL A 57 -5.60 -16.77 12.07
CA VAL A 57 -5.43 -17.76 10.99
C VAL A 57 -4.91 -19.02 11.64
N ASP A 58 -5.67 -20.11 11.55
CA ASP A 58 -5.42 -21.32 12.34
C ASP A 58 -5.20 -20.99 13.83
N ALA A 59 -4.03 -21.30 14.39
CA ALA A 59 -3.69 -21.00 15.79
C ALA A 59 -3.04 -19.63 16.01
N VAL A 60 -2.78 -18.87 14.94
CA VAL A 60 -2.00 -17.62 15.00
C VAL A 60 -2.92 -16.42 15.10
N THR A 61 -2.82 -15.67 16.20
CA THR A 61 -3.44 -14.33 16.29
C THR A 61 -2.75 -13.36 15.35
N VAL A 62 -3.51 -12.78 14.42
CA VAL A 62 -3.04 -11.81 13.44
C VAL A 62 -2.98 -10.44 14.09
N ARG A 63 -1.78 -9.85 14.18
CA ARG A 63 -1.66 -8.46 14.64
C ARG A 63 -2.23 -7.50 13.59
N PRO A 64 -2.81 -6.36 14.00
CA PRO A 64 -3.26 -5.36 13.03
C PRO A 64 -2.18 -4.86 12.07
N SER A 65 -0.93 -4.75 12.54
CA SER A 65 0.23 -4.41 11.70
C SER A 65 0.72 -5.53 10.78
N LEU A 66 0.25 -6.77 10.96
CA LEU A 66 0.54 -7.89 10.06
C LEU A 66 -0.36 -7.83 8.82
N ALA A 67 -1.69 -7.72 9.03
CA ALA A 67 -2.66 -7.78 7.93
C ALA A 67 -4.00 -7.08 8.17
N LEU A 68 -4.26 -6.40 9.30
CA LEU A 68 -5.56 -5.76 9.59
C LEU A 68 -5.45 -4.22 9.65
N GLY A 69 -4.58 -3.67 8.81
CA GLY A 69 -4.27 -2.25 8.78
C GLY A 69 -4.94 -1.57 7.59
N SER A 70 -6.15 -1.03 7.76
CA SER A 70 -6.75 -0.16 6.75
C SER A 70 -5.87 1.08 6.55
N TRP A 71 -5.89 1.68 5.37
CA TRP A 71 -5.15 2.91 5.10
C TRP A 71 -5.74 3.69 3.93
N VAL A 72 -5.47 4.99 3.92
CA VAL A 72 -5.63 5.83 2.73
C VAL A 72 -4.36 6.65 2.51
N ALA A 73 -4.12 7.00 1.25
CA ALA A 73 -2.97 7.77 0.81
C ALA A 73 -3.42 8.86 -0.15
N PHE A 74 -2.85 10.05 0.01
CA PHE A 74 -3.08 11.21 -0.84
C PHE A 74 -1.78 11.59 -1.55
N LYS A 75 -1.87 11.90 -2.84
CA LYS A 75 -0.80 12.55 -3.60
C LYS A 75 -1.36 13.80 -4.27
N GLN A 76 -0.68 14.94 -4.12
CA GLN A 76 -1.04 16.14 -4.85
C GLN A 76 -0.77 15.97 -6.36
N THR A 77 -1.78 16.26 -7.18
CA THR A 77 -1.69 16.16 -8.66
C THR A 77 -2.03 17.48 -9.36
N GLY A 78 -2.32 18.53 -8.59
CA GLY A 78 -2.61 19.89 -9.03
C GLY A 78 -2.84 20.81 -7.83
N ASP A 79 -3.05 22.11 -8.06
CA ASP A 79 -3.16 23.12 -6.99
C ASP A 79 -4.31 22.88 -5.99
N SER A 80 -5.35 22.17 -6.42
CA SER A 80 -6.52 21.86 -5.58
C SER A 80 -7.01 20.43 -5.78
N THR A 81 -6.15 19.55 -6.29
CA THR A 81 -6.51 18.19 -6.67
C THR A 81 -5.50 17.20 -6.13
N VAL A 82 -6.01 16.17 -5.47
CA VAL A 82 -5.23 15.01 -5.03
C VAL A 82 -5.77 13.74 -5.69
N MET A 83 -4.87 12.79 -5.92
CA MET A 83 -5.21 11.38 -6.08
C MET A 83 -5.33 10.77 -4.69
N LEU A 84 -6.40 10.00 -4.48
CA LEU A 84 -6.65 9.16 -3.30
C LEU A 84 -6.55 7.70 -3.73
N MET A 85 -5.79 6.91 -2.98
CA MET A 85 -5.88 5.44 -3.01
C MET A 85 -6.02 4.92 -1.58
N GLY A 86 -6.64 3.77 -1.41
CA GLY A 86 -6.77 3.16 -0.10
C GLY A 86 -7.09 1.68 -0.17
N ASP A 87 -7.04 1.06 0.99
CA ASP A 87 -7.37 -0.33 1.25
C ASP A 87 -8.01 -0.36 2.64
N LEU A 88 -9.27 -0.78 2.70
CA LEU A 88 -10.07 -0.82 3.91
C LEU A 88 -10.32 -2.27 4.31
N VAL A 89 -9.92 -2.62 5.52
CA VAL A 89 -10.20 -3.91 6.16
C VAL A 89 -11.56 -3.85 6.84
N LEU A 90 -12.48 -4.68 6.36
CA LEU A 90 -13.89 -4.68 6.74
C LEU A 90 -14.31 -6.08 7.21
N LEU A 91 -15.24 -6.13 8.17
CA LEU A 91 -16.09 -7.30 8.35
C LEU A 91 -17.12 -7.36 7.22
N GLU A 92 -17.63 -8.56 6.90
CA GLU A 92 -18.66 -8.72 5.86
C GLU A 92 -19.86 -7.79 6.06
N SER A 93 -20.31 -7.62 7.31
CA SER A 93 -21.44 -6.76 7.67
C SER A 93 -21.17 -5.26 7.48
N GLU A 94 -19.90 -4.86 7.39
CA GLU A 94 -19.48 -3.48 7.19
C GLU A 94 -19.37 -3.12 5.69
N VAL A 95 -19.32 -4.10 4.79
CA VAL A 95 -19.05 -3.87 3.35
C VAL A 95 -20.07 -2.94 2.69
N ALA A 96 -21.36 -3.31 2.72
CA ALA A 96 -22.41 -2.54 2.06
C ALA A 96 -22.51 -1.09 2.57
N PRO A 97 -22.61 -0.82 3.89
CA PRO A 97 -22.74 0.56 4.37
C PRO A 97 -21.48 1.41 4.09
N VAL A 98 -20.30 0.80 4.07
CA VAL A 98 -19.04 1.48 3.67
C VAL A 98 -19.06 1.84 2.19
N ILE A 99 -19.43 0.90 1.31
CA ILE A 99 -19.54 1.16 -0.14
C ILE A 99 -20.54 2.29 -0.40
N ASP A 100 -21.71 2.26 0.23
CA ASP A 100 -22.73 3.29 0.08
C ASP A 100 -22.21 4.68 0.49
N ALA A 101 -21.44 4.77 1.57
CA ALA A 101 -20.83 6.01 2.03
C ALA A 101 -19.76 6.53 1.06
N LEU A 102 -18.88 5.65 0.58
CA LEU A 102 -17.86 5.99 -0.41
C LEU A 102 -18.48 6.49 -1.72
N GLN A 103 -19.51 5.81 -2.22
CA GLN A 103 -20.24 6.19 -3.44
C GLN A 103 -20.94 7.55 -3.30
N ARG A 104 -21.59 7.83 -2.17
CA ARG A 104 -22.12 9.18 -1.89
C ARG A 104 -21.04 10.27 -1.91
N GLY A 105 -19.83 9.92 -1.50
CA GLY A 105 -18.66 10.80 -1.51
C GLY A 105 -17.89 10.86 -2.83
N GLY A 106 -18.32 10.12 -3.86
CA GLY A 106 -17.63 10.04 -5.15
C GLY A 106 -16.29 9.31 -5.12
N ILE A 107 -16.09 8.39 -4.16
CA ILE A 107 -14.93 7.50 -4.10
C ILE A 107 -15.32 6.15 -4.71
N GLU A 108 -14.53 5.72 -5.69
CA GLU A 108 -14.74 4.48 -6.42
C GLU A 108 -14.15 3.29 -5.66
N GLN A 109 -14.82 2.15 -5.78
CA GLN A 109 -14.30 0.86 -5.32
C GLN A 109 -13.56 0.23 -6.49
N THR A 110 -12.28 -0.07 -6.31
CA THR A 110 -11.42 -0.59 -7.38
C THR A 110 -11.19 -2.09 -7.25
N ALA A 111 -11.36 -2.66 -6.05
CA ALA A 111 -11.39 -4.11 -5.82
C ALA A 111 -12.04 -4.45 -4.48
N LEU A 112 -12.66 -5.64 -4.37
CA LEU A 112 -13.10 -6.25 -3.12
C LEU A 112 -12.63 -7.70 -3.11
N HIS A 113 -11.79 -8.09 -2.14
CA HIS A 113 -11.16 -9.41 -2.10
C HIS A 113 -10.66 -9.80 -0.71
N ASN A 114 -10.03 -10.97 -0.60
CA ASN A 114 -9.34 -11.44 0.59
C ASN A 114 -7.82 -11.16 0.50
N HIS A 115 -7.15 -11.05 1.64
CA HIS A 115 -5.69 -11.19 1.76
C HIS A 115 -5.30 -12.53 2.39
N LEU A 116 -6.10 -12.96 3.36
CA LEU A 116 -5.89 -14.17 4.15
C LEU A 116 -6.82 -15.29 3.66
N THR A 117 -6.56 -16.51 4.12
CA THR A 117 -7.46 -17.65 3.98
C THR A 117 -7.51 -18.39 5.32
N ASN A 118 -8.65 -18.98 5.65
CA ASN A 118 -8.91 -19.70 6.91
C ASN A 118 -8.86 -18.81 8.17
N GLU A 119 -9.05 -17.51 8.00
CA GLU A 119 -9.13 -16.56 9.10
C GLU A 119 -10.51 -16.55 9.76
N SER A 120 -10.53 -16.23 11.07
CA SER A 120 -11.75 -16.06 11.85
C SER A 120 -11.59 -14.89 12.84
N PRO A 121 -12.54 -13.94 12.92
CA PRO A 121 -13.67 -13.78 12.00
C PRO A 121 -13.20 -13.48 10.57
N HIS A 122 -14.05 -13.76 9.58
CA HIS A 122 -13.77 -13.45 8.18
C HIS A 122 -13.66 -11.93 7.98
N VAL A 123 -12.64 -11.51 7.24
CA VAL A 123 -12.42 -10.11 6.87
C VAL A 123 -12.18 -9.99 5.37
N VAL A 124 -12.65 -8.89 4.80
CA VAL A 124 -12.46 -8.55 3.39
C VAL A 124 -11.79 -7.20 3.25
N TYR A 125 -11.15 -6.99 2.11
CA TYR A 125 -10.31 -5.85 1.81
C TYR A 125 -10.92 -5.12 0.62
N LEU A 126 -11.23 -3.84 0.83
CA LEU A 126 -11.85 -2.97 -0.17
C LEU A 126 -10.84 -1.93 -0.61
N HIS A 127 -10.32 -2.08 -1.83
CA HIS A 127 -9.51 -1.05 -2.46
C HIS A 127 -10.39 0.06 -2.99
N ILE A 128 -9.92 1.29 -2.78
CA ILE A 128 -10.63 2.51 -3.15
C ILE A 128 -9.73 3.44 -3.96
N GLY A 129 -10.35 4.21 -4.86
CA GLY A 129 -9.69 5.20 -5.71
C GLY A 129 -10.52 6.47 -5.83
N GLY A 130 -9.85 7.61 -6.00
CA GLY A 130 -10.54 8.86 -6.27
C GLY A 130 -9.60 9.99 -6.68
N ARG A 131 -10.14 11.01 -7.35
CA ARG A 131 -9.41 12.23 -7.68
C ARG A 131 -10.29 13.44 -7.46
N GLY A 132 -9.79 14.43 -6.72
CA GLY A 132 -10.62 15.59 -6.38
C GLY A 132 -10.04 16.47 -5.29
N ARG A 133 -10.91 17.29 -4.68
CA ARG A 133 -10.51 18.21 -3.61
C ARG A 133 -10.11 17.43 -2.35
N PRO A 134 -8.96 17.73 -1.73
CA PRO A 134 -8.43 16.94 -0.61
C PRO A 134 -9.42 16.77 0.55
N ILE A 135 -10.06 17.87 0.98
CA ILE A 135 -11.00 17.85 2.11
C ILE A 135 -12.28 17.07 1.79
N ALA A 136 -12.80 17.17 0.57
CA ALA A 136 -13.99 16.42 0.18
C ALA A 136 -13.72 14.91 0.21
N LEU A 137 -12.57 14.48 -0.31
CA LEU A 137 -12.16 13.07 -0.27
C LEU A 137 -11.91 12.59 1.16
N ALA A 138 -11.25 13.39 2.00
CA ALA A 138 -11.05 13.06 3.41
C ALA A 138 -12.37 12.94 4.18
N THR A 139 -13.35 13.81 3.91
CA THR A 139 -14.70 13.72 4.51
C THR A 139 -15.41 12.45 4.08
N ALA A 140 -15.37 12.10 2.80
CA ALA A 140 -15.97 10.86 2.31
C ALA A 140 -15.34 9.60 2.95
N VAL A 141 -14.01 9.59 3.13
CA VAL A 141 -13.30 8.52 3.86
C VAL A 141 -13.74 8.51 5.34
N HIS A 142 -13.84 9.67 5.99
CA HIS A 142 -14.30 9.76 7.38
C HIS A 142 -15.71 9.17 7.55
N ASP A 143 -16.65 9.54 6.69
CA ASP A 143 -18.03 9.04 6.73
C ASP A 143 -18.09 7.53 6.50
N ALA A 144 -17.27 7.02 5.57
CA ALA A 144 -17.16 5.58 5.31
C ALA A 144 -16.59 4.81 6.51
N LEU A 145 -15.54 5.33 7.16
CA LEU A 145 -15.00 4.74 8.38
C LEU A 145 -15.99 4.82 9.55
N GLY A 146 -16.88 5.82 9.58
CA GLY A 146 -17.97 5.92 10.55
C GLY A 146 -19.00 4.78 10.45
N ALA A 147 -19.02 4.04 9.34
CA ALA A 147 -19.83 2.84 9.16
C ALA A 147 -19.14 1.55 9.69
N THR A 148 -17.96 1.66 10.28
CA THR A 148 -17.22 0.54 10.87
C THR A 148 -17.00 0.74 12.37
N LYS A 149 -16.39 -0.25 13.03
CA LYS A 149 -15.92 -0.12 14.42
C LYS A 149 -14.44 0.26 14.53
N THR A 150 -13.83 0.81 13.47
CA THR A 150 -12.43 1.24 13.47
C THR A 150 -12.15 2.16 14.66
N PRO A 151 -11.22 1.80 15.56
CA PRO A 151 -11.03 2.52 16.80
C PRO A 151 -10.23 3.83 16.60
N ALA A 152 -10.40 4.74 17.56
CA ALA A 152 -9.56 5.93 17.67
C ALA A 152 -8.07 5.54 17.85
N PRO A 153 -7.12 6.44 17.52
CA PRO A 153 -5.71 6.20 17.76
C PRO A 153 -5.41 5.85 19.22
N THR A 154 -4.61 4.80 19.43
CA THR A 154 -4.10 4.41 20.74
C THR A 154 -2.59 4.65 20.80
N THR A 155 -2.07 4.90 22.00
CA THR A 155 -0.64 5.18 22.24
C THR A 155 0.08 4.01 22.92
N ASN A 156 -0.49 2.79 22.83
CA ASN A 156 0.10 1.64 23.49
C ASN A 156 1.48 1.33 22.88
N PRO A 157 2.50 1.05 23.70
CA PRO A 157 3.80 0.67 23.19
C PRO A 157 3.68 -0.63 22.38
N PRO A 158 4.34 -0.72 21.20
CA PRO A 158 4.30 -1.94 20.41
C PRO A 158 5.03 -3.07 21.15
N PRO A 159 4.61 -4.33 20.97
CA PRO A 159 5.35 -5.45 21.51
C PRO A 159 6.74 -5.56 20.82
N PRO A 160 7.73 -6.18 21.48
CA PRO A 160 9.01 -6.47 20.86
C PRO A 160 8.84 -7.32 19.60
N LEU A 161 9.71 -7.14 18.60
CA LEU A 161 9.66 -7.89 17.35
C LEU A 161 9.88 -9.39 17.54
N GLY A 162 10.73 -9.78 18.50
CA GLY A 162 11.04 -11.19 18.76
C GLY A 162 11.75 -11.90 17.61
N LEU A 163 12.39 -11.17 16.69
CA LEU A 163 13.08 -11.69 15.50
C LEU A 163 14.44 -11.03 15.33
N ASP A 164 15.41 -11.78 14.79
CA ASP A 164 16.65 -11.21 14.26
C ASP A 164 16.37 -10.52 12.91
N THR A 165 15.92 -9.27 12.98
CA THR A 165 15.57 -8.49 11.78
C THR A 165 16.79 -8.12 10.93
N VAL A 166 18.00 -8.16 11.49
CA VAL A 166 19.23 -7.93 10.71
C VAL A 166 19.49 -9.13 9.81
N GLN A 167 19.41 -10.34 10.36
CA GLN A 167 19.54 -11.56 9.56
C GLN A 167 18.43 -11.69 8.52
N ILE A 168 17.17 -11.39 8.88
CA ILE A 168 16.05 -11.41 7.93
C ILE A 168 16.29 -10.41 6.79
N ALA A 169 16.72 -9.18 7.09
CA ALA A 169 17.04 -8.18 6.07
C ALA A 169 18.15 -8.65 5.12
N GLN A 170 19.21 -9.25 5.66
CA GLN A 170 20.32 -9.79 4.87
C GLN A 170 19.85 -10.90 3.92
N VAL A 171 18.98 -11.79 4.38
CA VAL A 171 18.42 -12.87 3.57
C VAL A 171 17.47 -12.35 2.49
N LEU A 172 16.57 -11.42 2.84
CA LEU A 172 15.68 -10.79 1.86
C LEU A 172 16.43 -9.90 0.87
N GLY A 173 17.57 -9.34 1.26
CA GLY A 173 18.30 -8.33 0.48
C GLY A 173 17.59 -6.97 0.43
N VAL A 174 16.57 -6.77 1.25
CA VAL A 174 15.82 -5.51 1.37
C VAL A 174 15.62 -5.21 2.85
N HIS A 175 15.95 -3.98 3.25
CA HIS A 175 15.72 -3.53 4.62
C HIS A 175 14.25 -3.17 4.84
N GLY A 176 13.69 -3.67 5.94
CA GLY A 176 12.40 -3.28 6.48
C GLY A 176 12.53 -2.42 7.74
N ARG A 177 11.38 -2.19 8.38
CA ARG A 177 11.25 -1.42 9.61
C ARG A 177 10.30 -2.10 10.60
N ALA A 178 10.49 -1.83 11.88
CA ALA A 178 9.56 -2.26 12.91
C ALA A 178 8.30 -1.37 12.90
N ASN A 179 7.12 -1.99 12.95
CA ASN A 179 5.85 -1.29 13.12
C ASN A 179 4.85 -2.19 13.86
N GLY A 180 4.33 -1.75 15.01
CA GLY A 180 3.34 -2.51 15.77
C GLY A 180 3.78 -3.92 16.17
N GLY A 181 5.08 -4.14 16.42
CA GLY A 181 5.63 -5.47 16.72
C GLY A 181 5.71 -6.42 15.51
N VAL A 182 5.66 -5.87 14.29
CA VAL A 182 5.83 -6.60 13.02
C VAL A 182 6.97 -5.98 12.24
N TYR A 183 7.79 -6.82 11.60
CA TYR A 183 8.84 -6.37 10.69
C TYR A 183 8.25 -6.21 9.29
N GLN A 184 8.21 -4.98 8.78
CA GLN A 184 7.57 -4.63 7.51
C GLN A 184 8.62 -4.22 6.48
N VAL A 185 8.60 -4.87 5.33
CA VAL A 185 9.47 -4.61 4.17
C VAL A 185 8.62 -4.07 3.04
N SER A 186 9.16 -3.09 2.31
CA SER A 186 8.57 -2.54 1.11
C SER A 186 9.60 -2.58 -0.01
N ALA A 187 9.32 -3.35 -1.05
CA ALA A 187 10.17 -3.51 -2.22
C ALA A 187 9.48 -2.89 -3.45
N PRO A 188 9.80 -1.63 -3.81
CA PRO A 188 9.19 -0.98 -4.97
C PRO A 188 9.60 -1.68 -6.26
N ARG A 189 8.72 -1.68 -7.26
CA ARG A 189 9.10 -2.05 -8.63
C ARG A 189 10.16 -1.09 -9.18
N ALA A 190 10.99 -1.57 -10.10
CA ALA A 190 11.95 -0.74 -10.82
C ALA A 190 11.25 0.11 -11.90
N ASP A 191 10.20 -0.44 -12.52
CA ASP A 191 9.38 0.28 -13.50
C ASP A 191 8.44 1.28 -12.80
N ALA A 192 8.22 2.42 -13.44
CA ALA A 192 7.20 3.37 -13.00
C ALA A 192 5.79 2.79 -13.16
N VAL A 193 4.93 3.06 -12.18
CA VAL A 193 3.52 2.72 -12.23
C VAL A 193 2.74 4.01 -12.41
N THR A 194 1.76 4.00 -13.31
CA THR A 194 0.86 5.12 -13.55
C THR A 194 -0.59 4.68 -13.39
N LEU A 195 -1.47 5.60 -13.01
CA LEU A 195 -2.93 5.42 -13.00
C LEU A 195 -3.52 6.59 -13.78
N ASP A 196 -4.24 6.30 -14.86
CA ASP A 196 -4.75 7.30 -15.80
C ASP A 196 -3.66 8.30 -16.27
N GLY A 197 -2.44 7.79 -16.51
CA GLY A 197 -1.29 8.58 -16.95
C GLY A 197 -0.59 9.39 -15.85
N VAL A 198 -1.05 9.35 -14.61
CA VAL A 198 -0.38 9.99 -13.46
C VAL A 198 0.46 8.97 -12.71
N GLU A 199 1.73 9.29 -12.46
CA GLU A 199 2.62 8.43 -11.68
C GLU A 199 2.08 8.15 -10.26
N VAL A 200 2.07 6.88 -9.87
CA VAL A 200 1.66 6.38 -8.55
C VAL A 200 2.92 6.05 -7.76
N PRO A 201 3.25 6.80 -6.69
CA PRO A 201 4.41 6.50 -5.87
C PRO A 201 4.25 5.16 -5.14
N PRO A 202 5.35 4.44 -4.85
CA PRO A 202 5.32 3.15 -4.16
C PRO A 202 4.51 3.13 -2.86
N ALA A 203 4.54 4.22 -2.07
CA ALA A 203 3.83 4.34 -0.81
C ALA A 203 2.28 4.39 -0.94
N MET A 204 1.76 4.49 -2.17
CA MET A 204 0.33 4.38 -2.49
C MET A 204 -0.13 2.95 -2.77
N GLY A 205 0.66 1.94 -2.37
CA GLY A 205 0.25 0.53 -2.45
C GLY A 205 0.66 -0.18 -3.74
N VAL A 206 1.74 0.28 -4.39
CA VAL A 206 2.28 -0.33 -5.63
C VAL A 206 3.72 -0.84 -5.44
N ALA A 207 4.12 -1.05 -4.19
CA ALA A 207 5.32 -1.78 -3.81
C ALA A 207 4.95 -3.14 -3.26
N THR A 208 5.76 -4.17 -3.54
CA THR A 208 5.63 -5.48 -2.88
C THR A 208 5.79 -5.29 -1.37
N ALA A 209 4.77 -5.67 -0.59
CA ALA A 209 4.79 -5.59 0.86
C ALA A 209 5.02 -6.97 1.46
N ILE A 210 5.92 -7.06 2.44
CA ILE A 210 6.17 -8.28 3.22
C ILE A 210 6.15 -7.90 4.70
N ASN A 211 5.23 -8.47 5.45
CA ASN A 211 5.08 -8.27 6.88
C ASN A 211 5.38 -9.57 7.61
N ILE A 212 6.26 -9.53 8.61
CA ILE A 212 6.73 -10.71 9.34
C ILE A 212 6.48 -10.51 10.84
N GLN A 213 5.72 -11.43 11.43
CA GLN A 213 5.36 -11.44 12.85
C GLN A 213 5.95 -12.69 13.52
N ALA A 214 6.67 -12.51 14.65
CA ALA A 214 7.09 -13.64 15.47
C ALA A 214 5.90 -14.41 16.05
N THR A 215 5.99 -15.74 16.03
CA THR A 215 5.10 -16.69 16.70
C THR A 215 5.83 -17.51 17.77
N GLY A 216 7.15 -17.36 17.88
CA GLY A 216 8.02 -18.01 18.86
C GLY A 216 9.44 -17.44 18.77
N THR A 217 10.43 -18.10 19.39
CA THR A 217 11.83 -17.61 19.41
C THR A 217 12.44 -17.50 18.00
N ASN A 218 12.20 -18.51 17.16
CA ASN A 218 12.73 -18.57 15.79
C ASN A 218 11.64 -18.79 14.74
N THR A 219 10.37 -18.83 15.15
CA THR A 219 9.25 -19.05 14.24
C THR A 219 8.49 -17.76 13.99
N ALA A 220 7.99 -17.61 12.77
CA ALA A 220 7.23 -16.47 12.33
C ALA A 220 6.13 -16.88 11.35
N VAL A 221 5.14 -15.99 11.24
CA VAL A 221 4.26 -15.92 10.08
C VAL A 221 4.63 -14.71 9.23
N ALA A 222 4.44 -14.84 7.93
CA ALA A 222 4.63 -13.76 6.97
C ALA A 222 3.46 -13.68 6.00
N THR A 223 3.01 -12.47 5.71
CA THR A 223 1.98 -12.18 4.71
C THR A 223 2.20 -10.80 4.10
N GLY A 224 1.44 -10.49 3.07
CA GLY A 224 1.58 -9.31 2.24
C GLY A 224 1.19 -9.64 0.82
N ASP A 225 1.77 -8.93 -0.15
CA ASP A 225 1.48 -9.10 -1.56
C ASP A 225 2.72 -8.84 -2.43
N PHE A 226 2.82 -9.61 -3.51
CA PHE A 226 3.73 -9.30 -4.61
C PHE A 226 3.01 -8.48 -5.68
N VAL A 227 3.62 -7.38 -6.12
CA VAL A 227 3.09 -6.52 -7.19
C VAL A 227 3.74 -6.92 -8.51
N LEU A 228 2.96 -7.56 -9.38
CA LEU A 228 3.46 -8.33 -10.52
C LEU A 228 2.91 -7.82 -11.85
N ILE A 229 3.71 -7.93 -12.91
CA ILE A 229 3.16 -7.98 -14.27
C ILE A 229 2.83 -9.43 -14.67
N ALA A 230 2.05 -9.60 -15.73
CA ALA A 230 1.54 -10.91 -16.15
C ALA A 230 2.61 -12.01 -16.30
N SER A 231 3.80 -11.67 -16.82
CA SER A 231 4.90 -12.63 -17.01
C SER A 231 5.57 -13.09 -15.71
N GLU A 232 5.45 -12.32 -14.63
CA GLU A 232 6.08 -12.61 -13.33
C GLU A 232 5.19 -13.50 -12.43
N VAL A 233 3.87 -13.55 -12.70
CA VAL A 233 2.88 -14.27 -11.87
C VAL A 233 3.26 -15.73 -11.63
N ASN A 234 3.38 -16.52 -12.69
CA ASN A 234 3.64 -17.96 -12.54
C ASN A 234 5.05 -18.27 -11.98
N PRO A 235 6.13 -17.56 -12.39
CA PRO A 235 7.43 -17.69 -11.74
C PRO A 235 7.38 -17.46 -10.22
N VAL A 236 6.78 -16.36 -9.78
CA VAL A 236 6.63 -16.02 -8.35
C VAL A 236 5.80 -17.07 -7.61
N LEU A 237 4.65 -17.48 -8.16
CA LEU A 237 3.81 -18.52 -7.56
C LEU A 237 4.60 -19.82 -7.35
N ARG A 238 5.34 -20.27 -8.37
CA ARG A 238 6.17 -21.48 -8.26
C ARG A 238 7.25 -21.34 -7.19
N ALA A 239 7.92 -20.19 -7.13
CA ALA A 239 8.93 -19.92 -6.11
C ALA A 239 8.36 -19.97 -4.69
N LEU A 240 7.18 -19.36 -4.46
CA LEU A 240 6.48 -19.42 -3.18
C LEU A 240 6.11 -20.87 -2.81
N ARG A 241 5.47 -21.60 -3.74
CA ARG A 241 5.04 -22.99 -3.49
C ARG A 241 6.20 -23.94 -3.27
N ALA A 242 7.29 -23.82 -4.02
CA ALA A 242 8.51 -24.63 -3.84
C ALA A 242 9.15 -24.43 -2.46
N ASN A 243 8.90 -23.29 -1.81
CA ASN A 243 9.39 -22.97 -0.47
C ASN A 243 8.34 -23.18 0.63
N GLY A 244 7.20 -23.80 0.32
CA GLY A 244 6.14 -24.09 1.29
C GLY A 244 5.32 -22.88 1.71
N ILE A 245 5.35 -21.79 0.94
CA ILE A 245 4.54 -20.59 1.17
C ILE A 245 3.23 -20.71 0.39
N SER A 246 2.10 -20.44 1.04
CA SER A 246 0.77 -20.47 0.41
C SER A 246 0.48 -19.21 -0.36
N VAL A 247 -0.17 -19.34 -1.52
CA VAL A 247 -0.79 -18.23 -2.24
C VAL A 247 -2.24 -18.17 -1.80
N THR A 248 -2.68 -17.03 -1.29
CA THR A 248 -4.01 -16.84 -0.69
C THR A 248 -4.97 -16.11 -1.62
N ALA A 249 -4.45 -15.27 -2.54
CA ALA A 249 -5.23 -14.60 -3.57
C ALA A 249 -4.36 -14.16 -4.75
N LEU A 250 -4.98 -13.95 -5.91
CA LEU A 250 -4.40 -13.32 -7.11
C LEU A 250 -5.46 -12.46 -7.79
N HIS A 251 -5.30 -11.14 -7.80
CA HIS A 251 -6.28 -10.19 -8.34
C HIS A 251 -5.62 -8.85 -8.72
N SER A 252 -6.41 -7.83 -9.04
CA SER A 252 -5.93 -6.45 -9.24
C SER A 252 -6.45 -5.51 -8.16
N HIS A 253 -5.68 -4.50 -7.77
CA HIS A 253 -6.12 -3.45 -6.85
C HIS A 253 -6.64 -2.18 -7.54
N MET A 254 -6.34 -2.01 -8.84
CA MET A 254 -6.70 -0.84 -9.63
C MET A 254 -7.38 -1.24 -10.94
N LEU A 255 -8.04 -0.27 -11.57
CA LEU A 255 -8.82 -0.44 -12.80
C LEU A 255 -8.02 -0.08 -14.06
N ASN A 256 -7.27 1.03 -14.02
CA ASN A 256 -6.65 1.67 -15.20
C ASN A 256 -5.14 1.92 -15.04
N GLU A 257 -4.47 1.12 -14.22
CA GLU A 257 -3.03 1.25 -14.03
C GLU A 257 -2.22 0.77 -15.25
N SER A 258 -1.05 1.38 -15.45
CA SER A 258 -0.06 0.96 -16.45
C SER A 258 1.34 0.89 -15.82
N PRO A 259 2.09 -0.22 -15.99
CA PRO A 259 1.67 -1.46 -16.67
C PRO A 259 0.52 -2.14 -15.92
N ARG A 260 -0.22 -3.06 -16.56
CA ARG A 260 -1.26 -3.84 -15.87
C ARG A 260 -0.63 -4.62 -14.72
N LEU A 261 -1.12 -4.40 -13.49
CA LEU A 261 -0.59 -5.04 -12.30
C LEU A 261 -1.55 -6.11 -11.77
N LEU A 262 -0.95 -7.18 -11.24
CA LEU A 262 -1.60 -8.24 -10.52
C LEU A 262 -0.93 -8.36 -9.14
N PHE A 263 -1.74 -8.59 -8.12
CA PHE A 263 -1.33 -8.64 -6.73
C PHE A 263 -1.52 -10.07 -6.24
N MET A 264 -0.43 -10.68 -5.77
CA MET A 264 -0.43 -12.05 -5.28
C MET A 264 -0.23 -12.06 -3.77
N HIS A 265 -1.30 -12.35 -3.04
CA HIS A 265 -1.22 -12.49 -1.59
C HIS A 265 -0.68 -13.85 -1.19
N PHE A 266 -0.03 -13.90 -0.04
CA PHE A 266 0.59 -15.12 0.46
C PHE A 266 0.47 -15.28 1.98
N TRP A 267 0.64 -16.53 2.44
CA TRP A 267 0.81 -16.89 3.84
C TRP A 267 1.98 -17.86 3.98
N GLY A 268 3.04 -17.42 4.67
CA GLY A 268 4.18 -18.26 5.03
C GLY A 268 4.23 -18.44 6.54
N GLU A 269 4.54 -19.66 6.99
CA GLU A 269 4.64 -19.98 8.42
C GLU A 269 5.78 -20.97 8.67
N GLY A 270 6.53 -20.76 9.75
CA GLY A 270 7.58 -21.67 10.18
C GLY A 270 8.83 -20.96 10.67
N ASP A 271 10.01 -21.56 10.48
CA ASP A 271 11.29 -20.93 10.79
C ASP A 271 11.45 -19.60 10.03
N ALA A 272 11.74 -18.52 10.76
CA ALA A 272 11.73 -17.17 10.21
C ALA A 272 12.75 -16.98 9.08
N VAL A 273 13.93 -17.61 9.19
CA VAL A 273 14.98 -17.53 8.17
C VAL A 273 14.59 -18.34 6.93
N LYS A 274 13.98 -19.52 7.11
CA LYS A 274 13.46 -20.33 6.00
C LYS A 274 12.34 -19.60 5.25
N VAL A 275 11.40 -18.98 5.96
CA VAL A 275 10.34 -18.16 5.36
C VAL A 275 10.97 -16.99 4.60
N ALA A 276 11.92 -16.26 5.19
CA ALA A 276 12.63 -15.18 4.52
C ALA A 276 13.35 -15.63 3.23
N ARG A 277 13.99 -16.83 3.22
CA ARG A 277 14.61 -17.39 2.01
C ARG A 277 13.58 -17.68 0.91
N GLY A 278 12.41 -18.22 1.27
CA GLY A 278 11.34 -18.46 0.31
C GLY A 278 10.80 -17.18 -0.31
N LEU A 279 10.62 -16.14 0.51
CA LEU A 279 10.20 -14.81 0.05
C LEU A 279 11.28 -14.15 -0.81
N ARG A 280 12.55 -14.34 -0.48
CA ARG A 280 13.67 -13.91 -1.33
C ARG A 280 13.63 -14.56 -2.71
N ALA A 281 13.44 -15.88 -2.77
CA ALA A 281 13.35 -16.59 -4.05
C ALA A 281 12.20 -16.07 -4.92
N ALA A 282 11.07 -15.70 -4.30
CA ALA A 282 9.98 -15.05 -5.00
C ALA A 282 10.30 -13.62 -5.44
N LEU A 283 10.99 -12.82 -4.61
CA LEU A 283 11.44 -11.46 -4.99
C LEU A 283 12.44 -11.47 -6.16
N ASP A 284 13.27 -12.51 -6.29
CA ASP A 284 14.22 -12.64 -7.39
C ASP A 284 13.53 -12.81 -8.77
N GLU A 285 12.26 -13.20 -8.78
CA GLU A 285 11.41 -13.33 -9.99
C GLU A 285 10.62 -12.04 -10.31
N VAL A 286 10.84 -10.96 -9.57
CA VAL A 286 10.15 -9.67 -9.75
C VAL A 286 11.15 -8.58 -10.12
N ASN A 287 10.76 -7.71 -11.05
CA ASN A 287 11.55 -6.51 -11.38
C ASN A 287 11.45 -5.44 -10.27
N VAL A 288 12.03 -5.73 -9.10
CA VAL A 288 12.14 -4.79 -7.97
C VAL A 288 13.35 -3.87 -8.11
N LYS A 289 13.20 -2.63 -7.64
CA LYS A 289 14.32 -1.68 -7.58
C LYS A 289 15.37 -2.21 -6.59
N ARG A 290 16.57 -2.44 -7.09
CA ARG A 290 17.73 -2.84 -6.27
C ARG A 290 18.45 -1.59 -5.77
N ASN A 291 18.87 -1.64 -4.51
CA ASN A 291 19.72 -0.61 -3.89
C ASN A 291 21.17 -0.75 -4.33
#